data_AF-A0A316YDZ5-F1
#
_entry.id   AF-A0A316YDZ5-F1
#
_cell.length_a   1.000
_cell.length_b   1.000
_cell.length_c   1.000
_cell.angle_alpha   90.00
_cell.angle_beta   90.00
_cell.angle_gamma   90.00
#
_symmetry.space_group_name_H-M   'P 1'
#
loop_
_entity.id
_entity.type
_entity.pdbx_description
1 polymer ?
#
loop_
_entity_poly.entity_id
_entity_poly.type
_entity_poly.pdbx_seq_one_letter_code
_entity_poly.pdbx_strand_id
1 'polypeptide(L)'
;MLVLGSDWSLQDAKLAVSSIDGSSRLSESFTLERAPKVPASLSVESDEVVRLSFVLKSASGEKLSSSELPHQVLATLTDSVDPRLVEATVIPVKPSTGKASYSLRVDRLPATFTSRTSGQADLNLVVASFGSSKPINLKLATLQLPSKLRVGGGSTLAAVTQRQKNIIKHGFVPHLERFHTFAVPPTEKMPPKIISLAAAVGTVAIPWLILVALLPSITPSLSLRSLTSSTAPLVASLVLLELLALRFWIGAGFTLFKMMPYLLGLGTLTILVGRSALGEMKRVRLGKSA
;
A
#
# COMPACT_ATOMS: atom_id res chain seq x y z
N MET A 1 22.78 49.11 -35.47
CA MET A 1 22.10 50.26 -34.82
C MET A 1 20.67 49.84 -34.51
N LEU A 2 20.35 49.45 -33.28
CA LEU A 2 18.98 49.11 -32.86
C LEU A 2 18.79 49.68 -31.45
N VAL A 3 18.19 50.87 -31.38
CA VAL A 3 17.71 51.45 -30.13
C VAL A 3 16.33 50.85 -29.89
N LEU A 4 16.33 49.91 -28.94
CA LEU A 4 15.22 49.13 -28.39
C LEU A 4 14.53 49.94 -27.30
N GLY A 5 13.20 49.96 -27.27
CA GLY A 5 12.42 50.45 -26.13
C GLY A 5 10.93 50.45 -26.42
N SER A 6 10.25 49.32 -26.21
CA SER A 6 8.79 49.26 -26.23
C SER A 6 8.26 49.17 -24.80
N ASP A 7 7.34 50.05 -24.47
CA ASP A 7 6.52 49.93 -23.26
C ASP A 7 5.46 48.84 -23.52
N TRP A 8 5.26 47.92 -22.57
CA TRP A 8 4.29 46.84 -22.70
C TRP A 8 3.06 47.08 -21.83
N SER A 9 1.90 46.68 -22.35
CA SER A 9 0.65 46.62 -21.61
C SER A 9 0.20 45.17 -21.41
N LEU A 10 -0.41 44.89 -20.26
CA LEU A 10 -1.03 43.61 -19.94
C LEU A 10 -2.53 43.68 -20.22
N GLN A 11 -3.02 42.82 -21.11
CA GLN A 11 -4.45 42.62 -21.35
C GLN A 11 -4.89 41.20 -21.00
N ASP A 12 -6.16 41.05 -20.60
CA ASP A 12 -6.76 39.78 -20.19
C ASP A 12 -5.92 39.00 -19.16
N ALA A 13 -5.19 39.72 -18.29
CA ALA A 13 -4.36 39.10 -17.28
C ALA A 13 -5.25 38.55 -16.17
N LYS A 14 -5.06 37.27 -15.86
CA LYS A 14 -5.90 36.52 -14.95
C LYS A 14 -5.05 35.59 -14.10
N LEU A 15 -5.23 35.69 -12.79
CA LEU A 15 -4.69 34.78 -11.79
C LEU A 15 -5.83 33.86 -11.32
N ALA A 16 -5.63 32.56 -11.47
CA ALA A 16 -6.59 31.56 -11.04
C ALA A 16 -5.94 30.51 -10.14
N VAL A 17 -6.70 30.02 -9.16
CA VAL A 17 -6.34 28.86 -8.35
C VAL A 17 -7.41 27.81 -8.53
N SER A 18 -7.00 26.64 -9.00
CA SER A 18 -7.89 25.51 -9.26
C SER A 18 -7.33 24.26 -8.62
N SER A 19 -8.17 23.41 -8.02
CA SER A 19 -7.75 22.06 -7.64
C SER A 19 -7.45 21.23 -8.89
N ILE A 20 -6.66 20.17 -8.73
CA ILE A 20 -6.37 19.17 -9.76
C ILE A 20 -7.64 18.58 -10.38
N ASP A 21 -8.73 18.49 -9.61
CA ASP A 21 -10.04 17.98 -10.04
C ASP A 21 -10.82 18.97 -10.93
N GLY A 22 -10.25 20.15 -11.18
CA GLY A 22 -10.80 21.17 -12.08
C GLY A 22 -11.76 22.16 -11.41
N SER A 23 -12.01 22.04 -10.10
CA SER A 23 -12.75 23.04 -9.34
C SER A 23 -11.94 24.32 -9.22
N SER A 24 -12.53 25.47 -9.56
CA SER A 24 -11.87 26.78 -9.47
C SER A 24 -12.24 27.46 -8.17
N ARG A 25 -11.25 27.74 -7.30
CA ARG A 25 -11.47 28.45 -6.03
C ARG A 25 -11.32 29.95 -6.17
N LEU A 26 -10.38 30.41 -6.98
CA LEU A 26 -10.09 31.83 -7.19
C LEU A 26 -9.87 32.10 -8.68
N SER A 27 -10.35 33.23 -9.17
CA SER A 27 -10.24 33.64 -10.56
C SER A 27 -10.36 35.15 -10.64
N GLU A 28 -9.24 35.85 -10.51
CA GLU A 28 -9.18 37.32 -10.48
C GLU A 28 -8.45 37.88 -11.70
N SER A 29 -9.07 38.87 -12.34
CA SER A 29 -8.45 39.59 -13.44
C SER A 29 -7.70 40.82 -12.92
N PHE A 30 -6.57 41.15 -13.54
CA PHE A 30 -5.72 42.27 -13.13
C PHE A 30 -5.10 42.99 -14.33
N THR A 31 -4.50 44.16 -14.07
CA THR A 31 -3.80 44.97 -15.07
C THR A 31 -2.47 45.45 -14.51
N LEU A 32 -1.65 46.13 -15.32
CA LEU A 32 -0.34 46.61 -14.89
C LEU A 32 -0.42 47.65 -13.75
N GLU A 33 -1.46 48.47 -13.75
CA GLU A 33 -1.70 49.51 -12.75
C GLU A 33 -2.48 48.99 -11.53
N ARG A 34 -3.17 47.85 -11.68
CA ARG A 34 -4.04 47.29 -10.65
C ARG A 34 -3.68 45.84 -10.38
N ALA A 35 -3.01 45.61 -9.26
CA ALA A 35 -2.75 44.28 -8.74
C ALA A 35 -4.07 43.49 -8.54
N PRO A 36 -4.03 42.14 -8.67
CA PRO A 36 -5.22 41.32 -8.47
C PRO A 36 -5.74 41.47 -7.02
N LYS A 37 -7.06 41.48 -6.85
CA LYS A 37 -7.72 41.58 -5.53
C LYS A 37 -7.66 40.23 -4.82
N VAL A 38 -6.48 39.85 -4.35
CA VAL A 38 -6.24 38.59 -3.63
C VAL A 38 -6.10 38.87 -2.13
N PRO A 39 -6.52 37.96 -1.24
CA PRO A 39 -6.18 38.05 0.18
C PRO A 39 -4.66 38.26 0.39
N ALA A 40 -4.29 39.00 1.43
CA ALA A 40 -2.89 39.33 1.73
C ALA A 40 -1.97 38.10 1.82
N SER A 41 -2.52 36.95 2.23
CA SER A 41 -1.88 35.63 2.16
C SER A 41 -2.87 34.62 1.58
N LEU A 42 -2.61 34.14 0.37
CA LEU A 42 -3.40 33.11 -0.29
C LEU A 42 -2.94 31.74 0.18
N SER A 43 -3.67 31.13 1.11
CA SER A 43 -3.44 29.74 1.52
C SER A 43 -3.70 28.81 0.34
N VAL A 44 -2.69 28.08 -0.12
CA VAL A 44 -2.79 27.13 -1.24
C VAL A 44 -2.63 25.72 -0.70
N GLU A 45 -3.46 24.78 -1.15
CA GLU A 45 -3.36 23.36 -0.76
C GLU A 45 -2.40 22.56 -1.67
N SER A 46 -2.09 21.33 -1.29
CA SER A 46 -1.08 20.53 -2.01
C SER A 46 -1.55 20.06 -3.39
N ASP A 47 -2.86 19.90 -3.58
CA ASP A 47 -3.52 19.48 -4.80
C ASP A 47 -3.94 20.66 -5.69
N GLU A 48 -3.70 21.90 -5.25
CA GLU A 48 -4.05 23.10 -5.99
C GLU A 48 -2.98 23.48 -7.03
N VAL A 49 -3.47 24.10 -8.11
CA VAL A 49 -2.69 24.58 -9.24
C VAL A 49 -2.94 26.08 -9.40
N VAL A 50 -1.88 26.86 -9.31
CA VAL A 50 -1.90 28.30 -9.54
C VAL A 50 -1.62 28.57 -11.01
N ARG A 51 -2.60 29.13 -11.72
CA ARG A 51 -2.51 29.46 -13.14
C ARG A 51 -2.48 30.97 -13.33
N LEU A 52 -1.58 31.41 -14.19
CA LEU A 52 -1.49 32.79 -14.64
C LEU A 52 -1.61 32.80 -16.17
N SER A 53 -2.55 33.55 -16.70
CA SER A 53 -2.71 33.76 -18.14
C SER A 53 -2.79 35.24 -18.44
N PHE A 54 -2.07 35.71 -19.44
CA PHE A 54 -2.12 37.11 -19.86
C PHE A 54 -1.77 37.24 -21.35
N VAL A 55 -2.11 38.39 -21.92
CA VAL A 55 -1.74 38.79 -23.27
C VAL A 55 -0.91 40.05 -23.17
N LEU A 56 0.32 39.99 -23.67
CA LEU A 56 1.16 41.17 -23.81
C LEU A 56 0.80 41.91 -25.10
N LYS A 57 0.76 43.24 -25.02
CA LYS A 57 0.61 44.14 -26.17
C LYS A 57 1.60 45.29 -26.07
N SER A 58 1.81 45.99 -27.17
CA SER A 58 2.53 47.26 -27.15
C SER A 58 1.74 48.31 -26.36
N ALA A 59 2.39 49.38 -25.89
CA ALA A 59 1.73 50.48 -25.19
C ALA A 59 0.64 51.18 -26.02
N SER A 60 0.73 51.10 -27.35
CA SER A 60 -0.31 51.57 -28.28
C SER A 60 -1.56 50.67 -28.34
N GLY A 61 -1.56 49.52 -27.67
CA GLY A 61 -2.67 48.55 -27.70
C GLY A 61 -2.70 47.64 -28.95
N GLU A 62 -1.70 47.79 -29.84
CA GLU A 62 -1.53 46.97 -31.04
C GLU A 62 -0.89 45.61 -30.74
N LYS A 63 -1.00 44.68 -31.70
CA LYS A 63 -0.36 43.36 -31.60
C LYS A 63 1.15 43.53 -31.64
N LEU A 64 1.85 42.81 -30.77
CA LEU A 64 3.31 42.77 -30.75
C LEU A 64 3.85 42.32 -32.10
N SER A 65 4.72 43.14 -32.69
CA SER A 65 5.55 42.72 -33.81
C SER A 65 6.69 41.82 -33.32
N SER A 66 7.26 40.99 -34.20
CA SER A 66 8.36 40.08 -33.83
C SER A 66 9.60 40.78 -33.23
N SER A 67 9.76 42.09 -33.48
CA SER A 67 10.87 42.90 -32.95
C SER A 67 10.62 43.50 -31.57
N GLU A 68 9.37 43.50 -31.09
CA GLU A 68 8.96 44.13 -29.82
C GLU A 68 8.67 43.09 -28.72
N LEU A 69 8.85 41.81 -29.03
CA LEU A 69 8.68 40.71 -28.10
C LEU A 69 9.70 40.85 -26.96
N PRO A 70 9.27 40.66 -25.70
CA PRO A 70 10.19 40.66 -24.58
C PRO A 70 11.15 39.48 -24.70
N HIS A 71 12.42 39.73 -24.40
CA HIS A 71 13.44 38.67 -24.42
C HIS A 71 13.28 37.70 -23.25
N GLN A 72 12.76 38.17 -22.11
CA GLN A 72 12.57 37.37 -20.90
C GLN A 72 11.22 37.65 -20.26
N VAL A 73 10.45 36.60 -20.05
CA VAL A 73 9.23 36.62 -19.25
C VAL A 73 9.33 35.49 -18.23
N LEU A 74 9.28 35.86 -16.96
CA LEU A 74 9.57 34.97 -15.84
C LEU A 74 8.45 35.08 -14.81
N ALA A 75 7.93 33.94 -14.36
CA ALA A 75 7.26 33.87 -13.05
C ALA A 75 8.33 33.52 -12.02
N THR A 76 8.49 34.38 -11.03
CA THR A 76 9.43 34.18 -9.93
C THR A 76 8.65 33.93 -8.65
N LEU A 77 9.08 32.91 -7.91
CA LEU A 77 8.59 32.58 -6.59
C LEU A 77 9.73 32.86 -5.61
N THR A 78 9.58 33.88 -4.78
CA THR A 78 10.60 34.34 -3.84
C THR A 78 10.10 34.07 -2.43
N ASP A 79 10.93 33.53 -1.54
CA ASP A 79 10.52 33.38 -0.13
C ASP A 79 10.36 34.77 0.52
N SER A 80 9.26 34.96 1.26
CA SER A 80 8.96 36.26 1.88
C SER A 80 9.92 36.60 3.02
N VAL A 81 10.62 35.61 3.59
CA VAL A 81 11.59 35.77 4.68
C VAL A 81 13.04 35.73 4.17
N ASP A 82 13.37 34.78 3.28
CA ASP A 82 14.70 34.71 2.64
C ASP A 82 14.65 35.11 1.15
N PRO A 83 14.93 36.38 0.80
CA PRO A 83 14.86 36.86 -0.59
C PRO A 83 15.94 36.24 -1.49
N ARG A 84 16.91 35.49 -0.96
CA ARG A 84 17.92 34.76 -1.75
C ARG A 84 17.37 33.45 -2.30
N LEU A 85 16.29 32.93 -1.72
CA LEU A 85 15.64 31.72 -2.18
C LEU A 85 14.61 32.07 -3.26
N VAL A 86 15.03 31.93 -4.52
CA VAL A 86 14.22 32.26 -5.69
C VAL A 86 14.11 31.05 -6.59
N GLU A 87 12.87 30.71 -6.94
CA GLU A 87 12.57 29.78 -8.02
C GLU A 87 12.01 30.58 -9.20
N ALA A 88 12.62 30.46 -10.38
CA ALA A 88 12.25 31.24 -11.55
C ALA A 88 11.86 30.32 -12.71
N THR A 89 10.65 30.49 -13.23
CA THR A 89 10.14 29.74 -14.39
C THR A 89 9.99 30.67 -15.58
N VAL A 90 10.62 30.31 -16.70
CA VAL A 90 10.47 31.03 -17.97
C VAL A 90 9.10 30.74 -18.56
N ILE A 91 8.37 31.78 -18.94
CA ILE A 91 7.05 31.67 -19.57
C ILE A 91 7.20 31.92 -21.08
N PRO A 92 6.86 30.95 -21.93
CA PRO A 92 6.88 31.16 -23.38
C PRO A 92 5.75 32.10 -23.80
N VAL A 93 6.09 33.15 -24.54
CA VAL A 93 5.12 34.08 -25.16
C VAL A 93 4.90 33.67 -26.60
N LYS A 94 3.65 33.51 -27.02
CA LYS A 94 3.32 33.18 -28.42
C LYS A 94 3.56 34.40 -29.33
N PRO A 95 4.47 34.34 -30.32
CA PRO A 95 4.80 35.49 -31.17
C PRO A 95 3.59 36.06 -31.93
N SER A 96 2.68 35.20 -32.37
CA SER A 96 1.52 35.59 -33.20
C SER A 96 0.39 36.29 -32.43
N THR A 97 0.33 36.13 -31.11
CA THR A 97 -0.81 36.57 -30.29
C THR A 97 -0.42 37.35 -29.04
N GLY A 98 0.86 37.32 -28.63
CA GLY A 98 1.31 37.87 -27.35
C GLY A 98 0.81 37.10 -26.13
N LYS A 99 0.11 35.98 -26.31
CA LYS A 99 -0.48 35.20 -25.22
C LYS A 99 0.57 34.37 -24.50
N ALA A 100 0.56 34.43 -23.18
CA ALA A 100 1.43 33.69 -22.27
C ALA A 100 0.58 32.97 -21.22
N SER A 101 1.01 31.77 -20.83
CA SER A 101 0.34 30.98 -19.81
C SER A 101 1.37 30.29 -18.93
N TYR A 102 1.18 30.41 -17.62
CA TYR A 102 1.99 29.80 -16.59
C TYR A 102 1.09 28.95 -15.69
N SER A 103 1.60 27.80 -15.27
CA SER A 103 0.88 26.85 -14.41
C SER A 103 1.86 26.29 -13.39
N LEU A 104 1.67 26.63 -12.14
CA LEU A 104 2.42 26.13 -11.00
C LEU A 104 1.60 25.09 -10.27
N ARG A 105 2.12 23.87 -10.18
CA ARG A 105 1.55 22.85 -9.31
C ARG A 105 2.35 22.82 -8.01
N VAL A 106 1.67 23.01 -6.88
CA VAL A 106 2.35 23.21 -5.60
C VAL A 106 3.04 21.93 -5.12
N ASP A 107 2.48 20.76 -5.42
CA ASP A 107 3.07 19.44 -5.20
C ASP A 107 4.39 19.21 -5.96
N ARG A 108 4.63 19.93 -7.05
CA ARG A 108 5.80 19.75 -7.93
C ARG A 108 6.85 20.84 -7.77
N LEU A 109 6.77 21.65 -6.72
CA LEU A 109 7.81 22.62 -6.43
C LEU A 109 9.16 21.92 -6.18
N PRO A 110 10.29 22.48 -6.66
CA PRO A 110 11.60 21.88 -6.44
C PRO A 110 11.91 21.70 -4.96
N ALA A 111 12.50 20.55 -4.62
CA ALA A 111 12.89 20.22 -3.25
C ALA A 111 13.86 21.25 -2.64
N THR A 112 14.66 21.92 -3.47
CA THR A 112 15.56 23.00 -3.07
C THR A 112 14.81 24.22 -2.53
N PHE A 113 13.64 24.53 -3.10
CA PHE A 113 12.78 25.62 -2.65
C PHE A 113 11.94 25.20 -1.44
N THR A 114 11.30 24.04 -1.50
CA THR A 114 10.38 23.57 -0.43
C THR A 114 11.06 23.19 0.88
N SER A 115 12.34 22.80 0.86
CA SER A 115 13.11 22.48 2.07
C SER A 115 13.67 23.70 2.81
N ARG A 116 13.78 24.85 2.13
CA ARG A 116 14.38 26.07 2.68
C ARG A 116 13.38 27.20 2.89
N THR A 117 12.19 27.10 2.31
CA THR A 117 11.14 28.11 2.44
C THR A 117 10.64 28.24 3.88
N SER A 118 10.38 29.48 4.30
CA SER A 118 9.67 29.80 5.54
C SER A 118 8.18 29.43 5.46
N GLY A 119 7.69 29.13 4.26
CA GLY A 119 6.32 28.73 3.98
C GLY A 119 5.41 29.84 3.48
N GLN A 120 5.95 31.03 3.28
CA GLN A 120 5.31 32.12 2.55
C GLN A 120 6.18 32.48 1.36
N ALA A 121 5.57 32.50 0.18
CA ALA A 121 6.28 32.72 -1.06
C ALA A 121 5.56 33.76 -1.93
N ASP A 122 6.27 34.80 -2.30
CA ASP A 122 5.81 35.88 -3.16
C ASP A 122 5.90 35.45 -4.62
N LEU A 123 4.75 35.41 -5.30
CA LEU A 123 4.66 35.18 -6.74
C LEU A 123 4.73 36.52 -7.47
N ASN A 124 5.82 36.75 -8.21
CA ASN A 124 6.03 37.95 -9.01
C ASN A 124 6.14 37.61 -10.50
N LEU A 125 5.54 38.44 -11.34
CA LEU A 125 5.70 38.39 -12.79
C LEU A 125 6.76 39.42 -13.20
N VAL A 126 7.82 38.94 -13.85
CA VAL A 126 8.90 39.77 -14.37
C VAL A 126 8.90 39.70 -15.90
N VAL A 127 8.79 40.86 -16.56
CA VAL A 127 8.91 41.01 -18.01
C VAL A 127 10.06 41.96 -18.28
N ALA A 128 11.04 41.49 -19.03
CA ALA A 128 12.24 42.25 -19.36
C ALA A 128 12.67 42.00 -20.81
N SER A 129 13.34 43.00 -21.38
CA SER A 129 13.92 42.94 -22.71
C SER A 129 15.26 43.68 -22.70
N PHE A 130 16.13 43.38 -23.66
CA PHE A 130 17.37 44.14 -23.82
C PHE A 130 17.05 45.54 -24.39
N GLY A 131 17.78 46.57 -23.95
CA GLY A 131 17.62 47.94 -24.45
C GLY A 131 17.00 48.93 -23.47
N SER A 132 16.36 49.98 -24.01
CA SER A 132 15.72 51.07 -23.24
C SER A 132 14.24 50.81 -22.85
N SER A 133 13.77 49.56 -22.97
CA SER A 133 12.43 49.16 -22.52
C SER A 133 12.32 49.14 -21.00
N LYS A 134 11.23 49.63 -20.44
CA LYS A 134 10.99 49.63 -18.99
C LYS A 134 10.65 48.22 -18.48
N PRO A 135 11.44 47.62 -17.57
CA PRO A 135 11.13 46.30 -17.04
C PRO A 135 9.88 46.36 -16.16
N ILE A 136 9.05 45.32 -16.25
CA ILE A 136 7.85 45.16 -15.42
C ILE A 136 8.17 44.14 -14.35
N ASN A 137 8.03 44.52 -13.09
CA ASN A 137 8.07 43.61 -11.94
C ASN A 137 6.79 43.80 -11.13
N LEU A 138 5.86 42.86 -11.26
CA LEU A 138 4.54 42.94 -10.65
C LEU A 138 4.38 41.81 -9.62
N LYS A 139 4.19 42.20 -8.36
CA LYS A 139 3.80 41.25 -7.30
C LYS A 139 2.33 40.88 -7.46
N LEU A 140 2.08 39.59 -7.70
CA LEU A 140 0.74 39.06 -7.97
C LEU A 140 0.05 38.62 -6.68
N ALA A 141 0.70 37.76 -5.90
CA ALA A 141 0.13 37.23 -4.67
C ALA A 141 1.22 36.71 -3.74
N THR A 142 0.95 36.73 -2.44
CA THR A 142 1.74 36.00 -1.44
C THR A 142 1.07 34.65 -1.20
N LEU A 143 1.73 33.57 -1.57
CA LEU A 143 1.23 32.20 -1.42
C LEU A 143 1.67 31.64 -0.06
N GLN A 144 0.72 31.13 0.71
CA GLN A 144 1.02 30.38 1.93
C GLN A 144 1.04 28.89 1.59
N LEU A 145 2.24 28.30 1.64
CA LEU A 145 2.49 26.91 1.25
C LEU A 145 2.03 25.94 2.34
N PRO A 146 1.47 24.76 2.00
CA PRO A 146 1.10 23.74 2.97
C PRO A 146 2.26 23.33 3.87
N SER A 147 2.00 23.13 5.16
CA SER A 147 3.00 22.61 6.12
C SER A 147 3.57 21.24 5.71
N LYS A 148 2.78 20.42 5.00
CA LYS A 148 3.20 19.12 4.47
C LYS A 148 4.34 19.19 3.46
N LEU A 149 4.46 20.30 2.74
CA LEU A 149 5.54 20.53 1.77
C LEU A 149 6.77 21.15 2.41
N ARG A 150 6.64 21.70 3.63
CA ARG A 150 7.74 22.23 4.41
C ARG A 150 8.43 21.06 5.09
N VAL A 151 9.50 20.55 4.48
CA VAL A 151 10.41 19.65 5.19
C VAL A 151 11.10 20.52 6.24
N GLY A 152 10.61 20.43 7.48
CA GLY A 152 10.84 21.43 8.53
C GLY A 152 12.28 21.91 8.63
N GLY A 153 12.46 23.24 8.59
CA GLY A 153 13.70 23.95 8.87
C GLY A 153 14.23 23.80 10.31
N GLY A 154 13.89 22.70 10.99
CA GLY A 154 14.43 22.29 12.29
C GLY A 154 15.48 21.18 12.20
N SER A 155 15.65 20.53 11.03
CA SER A 155 16.83 19.69 10.83
C SER A 155 17.95 20.56 10.32
N THR A 156 18.79 21.02 11.24
CA THR A 156 20.15 21.50 10.99
C THR A 156 20.75 20.79 9.78
N LEU A 157 21.48 21.55 8.95
CA LEU A 157 22.40 21.11 7.89
C LEU A 157 23.14 19.82 8.27
N ALA A 158 22.47 18.68 8.20
CA ALA A 158 23.10 17.38 8.18
C ALA A 158 23.71 17.36 6.80
N ALA A 159 24.99 17.75 6.75
CA ALA A 159 25.81 17.75 5.56
C ALA A 159 25.41 16.53 4.74
N VAL A 160 24.80 16.78 3.57
CA VAL A 160 24.28 15.74 2.68
C VAL A 160 25.34 14.66 2.63
N THR A 161 25.02 13.51 3.21
CA THR A 161 26.00 12.46 3.44
C THR A 161 26.64 12.10 2.10
N GLN A 162 27.91 11.69 2.09
CA GLN A 162 28.60 11.34 0.84
C GLN A 162 27.80 10.30 0.03
N ARG A 163 27.04 9.45 0.73
CA ARG A 163 26.03 8.53 0.17
C ARG A 163 24.92 9.25 -0.60
N GLN A 164 24.29 10.28 -0.03
CA GLN A 164 23.25 11.07 -0.70
C GLN A 164 23.78 11.86 -1.91
N LYS A 165 25.00 12.40 -1.84
CA LYS A 165 25.65 13.05 -3.00
C LYS A 165 25.87 12.07 -4.16
N ASN A 166 26.27 10.84 -3.86
CA ASN A 166 26.46 9.80 -4.87
C ASN A 166 25.14 9.32 -5.48
N ILE A 167 24.05 9.26 -4.71
CA ILE A 167 22.71 8.94 -5.22
C ILE A 167 22.24 9.99 -6.24
N ILE A 168 22.43 11.27 -5.94
CA ILE A 168 22.08 12.38 -6.83
C ILE A 168 22.94 12.36 -8.10
N LYS A 169 24.25 12.10 -7.97
CA LYS A 169 25.21 12.12 -9.09
C LYS A 169 25.08 10.92 -10.02
N HIS A 170 24.78 9.74 -9.50
CA HIS A 170 24.78 8.49 -10.27
C HIS A 170 23.38 7.95 -10.58
N GLY A 171 22.31 8.60 -10.11
CA GLY A 171 20.93 8.21 -10.43
C GLY A 171 20.49 6.85 -9.86
N PHE A 172 21.33 6.21 -9.04
CA PHE A 172 20.97 4.99 -8.33
C PHE A 172 20.04 5.32 -7.17
N VAL A 173 18.77 5.52 -7.48
CA VAL A 173 17.72 5.47 -6.47
C VAL A 173 17.64 4.02 -5.99
N PRO A 174 17.90 3.72 -4.70
CA PRO A 174 17.70 2.37 -4.19
C PRO A 174 16.25 1.98 -4.49
N HIS A 175 16.05 0.83 -5.14
CA HIS A 175 14.72 0.31 -5.31
C HIS A 175 14.08 0.14 -3.94
N LEU A 176 12.80 0.46 -3.82
CA LEU A 176 12.08 0.35 -2.56
C LEU A 176 12.34 -1.05 -1.98
N GLU A 177 12.82 -1.13 -0.74
CA GLU A 177 13.09 -2.41 -0.09
C GLU A 177 11.78 -3.21 -0.04
N ARG A 178 11.74 -4.34 -0.76
CA ARG A 178 10.59 -5.24 -0.75
C ARG A 178 10.87 -6.32 0.28
N PHE A 179 10.09 -6.31 1.35
CA PHE A 179 10.10 -7.40 2.33
C PHE A 179 9.09 -8.46 1.90
N HIS A 180 9.49 -9.74 1.99
CA HIS A 180 8.54 -10.84 1.86
C HIS A 180 7.74 -10.94 3.15
N THR A 181 6.45 -10.60 3.07
CA THR A 181 5.53 -10.81 4.18
C THR A 181 5.10 -12.27 4.18
N PHE A 182 5.65 -13.06 5.10
CA PHE A 182 5.20 -14.43 5.31
C PHE A 182 3.77 -14.43 5.82
N ALA A 183 2.98 -15.42 5.39
CA ALA A 183 1.66 -15.65 5.95
C ALA A 183 1.79 -15.94 7.46
N VAL A 184 0.89 -15.37 8.25
CA VAL A 184 0.80 -15.64 9.69
C VAL A 184 0.63 -17.14 9.89
N PRO A 185 1.52 -17.82 10.64
CA PRO A 185 1.46 -19.26 10.79
C PRO A 185 0.18 -19.66 11.55
N PRO A 186 -0.45 -20.80 11.20
CA PRO A 186 -1.67 -21.25 11.87
C PRO A 186 -1.52 -21.42 13.38
N THR A 187 -0.29 -21.67 13.87
CA THR A 187 0.04 -21.82 15.28
C THR A 187 -0.28 -20.58 16.12
N GLU A 188 -0.21 -19.39 15.54
CA GLU A 188 -0.56 -18.15 16.24
C GLU A 188 -2.08 -17.97 16.40
N LYS A 189 -2.86 -18.60 15.53
CA LYS A 189 -4.33 -18.58 15.59
C LYS A 189 -4.91 -19.73 16.42
N MET A 190 -4.07 -20.63 16.92
CA MET A 190 -4.54 -21.77 17.69
C MET A 190 -5.05 -21.34 19.08
N PRO A 191 -6.17 -21.91 19.55
CA PRO A 191 -6.67 -21.62 20.88
C PRO A 191 -5.68 -22.09 21.97
N PRO A 192 -5.78 -21.53 23.19
CA PRO A 192 -4.98 -21.96 24.33
C PRO A 192 -5.06 -23.47 24.57
N LYS A 193 -3.91 -24.09 24.88
CA LYS A 193 -3.77 -25.55 25.08
C LYS A 193 -4.77 -26.14 26.08
N ILE A 194 -5.12 -25.38 27.12
CA ILE A 194 -6.07 -25.79 28.16
C ILE A 194 -7.48 -25.96 27.57
N ILE A 195 -7.90 -25.03 26.70
CA ILE A 195 -9.22 -25.09 26.05
C ILE A 195 -9.26 -26.26 25.07
N SER A 196 -8.20 -26.44 24.28
CA SER A 196 -8.08 -27.61 23.40
C SER A 196 -8.10 -28.93 24.17
N LEU A 197 -7.44 -29.00 25.31
CA LEU A 197 -7.44 -30.19 26.17
C LEU A 197 -8.83 -30.47 26.74
N ALA A 198 -9.50 -29.44 27.28
CA ALA A 198 -10.86 -29.56 27.80
C ALA A 198 -11.83 -30.04 26.70
N ALA A 199 -11.73 -29.50 25.49
CA ALA A 199 -12.52 -29.93 24.35
C ALA A 199 -12.21 -31.40 23.95
N ALA A 200 -10.94 -31.79 23.91
CA ALA A 200 -10.55 -33.17 23.61
C ALA A 200 -11.06 -34.18 24.66
N VAL A 201 -10.94 -33.85 25.95
CA VAL A 201 -11.50 -34.67 27.03
C VAL A 201 -13.02 -34.74 26.91
N GLY A 202 -13.68 -33.61 26.69
CA GLY A 202 -15.13 -33.53 26.58
C GLY A 202 -15.71 -34.32 25.42
N THR A 203 -15.04 -34.31 24.28
CA THR A 203 -15.54 -34.94 23.04
C THR A 203 -15.10 -36.39 22.88
N VAL A 204 -13.88 -36.73 23.32
CA VAL A 204 -13.33 -38.08 23.15
C VAL A 204 -13.45 -38.87 24.45
N ALA A 205 -12.84 -38.41 25.54
CA ALA A 205 -12.75 -39.22 26.76
C ALA A 205 -14.10 -39.44 27.44
N ILE A 206 -14.93 -38.39 27.58
CA ILE A 206 -16.20 -38.47 28.32
C ILE A 206 -17.16 -39.51 27.72
N PRO A 207 -17.48 -39.52 26.40
CA PRO A 207 -18.37 -40.53 25.84
C PRO A 207 -17.87 -41.96 26.03
N TRP A 208 -16.56 -42.20 25.88
CA TRP A 208 -15.97 -43.52 26.10
C TRP A 208 -16.01 -43.93 27.58
N LEU A 209 -15.76 -43.01 28.51
CA LEU A 209 -15.87 -43.28 29.95
C LEU A 209 -17.31 -43.60 30.35
N ILE A 210 -18.29 -42.86 29.83
CA ILE A 210 -19.72 -43.13 30.06
C ILE A 210 -20.09 -44.51 29.51
N LEU A 211 -19.65 -44.84 28.29
CA LEU A 211 -19.89 -46.15 27.68
C LEU A 211 -19.32 -47.27 28.55
N VAL A 212 -18.07 -47.15 29.01
CA VAL A 212 -17.43 -48.15 29.89
C VAL A 212 -18.11 -48.22 31.25
N ALA A 213 -18.56 -47.09 31.82
CA ALA A 213 -19.27 -47.06 33.09
C ALA A 213 -20.69 -47.65 33.01
N LEU A 214 -21.36 -47.53 31.86
CA LEU A 214 -22.67 -48.12 31.61
C LEU A 214 -22.57 -49.59 31.16
N LEU A 215 -21.39 -50.04 30.71
CA LEU A 215 -21.17 -51.40 30.23
C LEU A 215 -21.60 -52.47 31.26
N PRO A 216 -21.25 -52.38 32.57
CA PRO A 216 -21.69 -53.34 33.58
C PRO A 216 -23.21 -53.45 33.70
N SER A 217 -23.95 -52.35 33.52
CA SER A 217 -25.41 -52.35 33.59
C SER A 217 -26.06 -53.08 32.40
N ILE A 218 -25.35 -53.17 31.27
CA ILE A 218 -25.83 -53.82 30.04
C ILE A 218 -25.21 -55.23 29.88
N THR A 219 -24.07 -55.50 30.52
CA THR A 219 -23.43 -56.82 30.50
C THR A 219 -24.28 -58.00 30.99
N PRO A 220 -25.22 -57.90 31.95
CA PRO A 220 -26.06 -59.05 32.28
C PRO A 220 -27.05 -59.42 31.16
N SER A 221 -27.41 -58.48 30.28
CA SER A 221 -28.26 -58.75 29.11
C SER A 221 -27.46 -59.14 27.86
N LEU A 222 -26.22 -58.65 27.76
CA LEU A 222 -25.23 -59.09 26.79
C LEU A 222 -24.55 -60.35 27.33
N SER A 223 -25.00 -61.54 26.93
CA SER A 223 -24.29 -62.79 27.23
C SER A 223 -22.90 -62.80 26.57
N LEU A 224 -21.96 -62.07 27.14
CA LEU A 224 -20.55 -62.00 26.77
C LEU A 224 -19.95 -63.37 27.11
N ARG A 225 -20.15 -64.29 26.17
CA ARG A 225 -19.68 -65.66 26.27
C ARG A 225 -18.15 -65.61 26.42
N SER A 226 -17.64 -66.38 27.39
CA SER A 226 -16.20 -66.56 27.61
C SER A 226 -15.46 -66.78 26.29
N LEU A 227 -14.24 -66.25 26.18
CA LEU A 227 -13.37 -66.48 25.03
C LEU A 227 -13.20 -68.00 24.83
N THR A 228 -13.85 -68.54 23.80
CA THR A 228 -13.68 -69.92 23.34
C THR A 228 -12.40 -69.98 22.51
N SER A 229 -11.77 -71.16 22.45
CA SER A 229 -10.53 -71.38 21.66
C SER A 229 -10.62 -70.90 20.21
N SER A 230 -11.82 -70.89 19.61
CA SER A 230 -12.05 -70.40 18.25
C SER A 230 -12.28 -68.88 18.14
N THR A 231 -12.74 -68.22 19.21
CA THR A 231 -13.03 -66.77 19.20
C THR A 231 -11.86 -65.93 19.69
N ALA A 232 -11.01 -66.47 20.56
CA ALA A 232 -9.76 -65.85 20.99
C ALA A 232 -8.84 -65.39 19.83
N PRO A 233 -8.54 -66.23 18.80
CA PRO A 233 -7.69 -65.80 17.69
C PRO A 233 -8.35 -64.72 16.83
N LEU A 234 -9.69 -64.69 16.74
CA LEU A 234 -10.41 -63.62 16.04
C LEU A 234 -10.20 -62.29 16.77
N VAL A 235 -10.42 -62.25 18.07
CA VAL A 235 -10.19 -61.04 18.88
C VAL A 235 -8.73 -60.59 18.80
N ALA A 236 -7.77 -61.52 18.90
CA ALA A 236 -6.36 -61.21 18.78
C ALA A 236 -6.00 -60.60 17.40
N SER A 237 -6.54 -61.15 16.31
CA SER A 237 -6.31 -60.63 14.96
C SER A 237 -6.92 -59.23 14.75
N LEU A 238 -8.09 -58.94 15.34
CA LEU A 238 -8.69 -57.61 15.34
C LEU A 238 -7.84 -56.61 16.14
N VAL A 239 -7.36 -56.98 17.32
CA VAL A 239 -6.47 -56.13 18.13
C VAL A 239 -5.17 -55.84 17.39
N LEU A 240 -4.59 -56.84 16.72
CA LEU A 240 -3.37 -56.64 15.90
C LEU A 240 -3.62 -55.70 14.72
N LEU A 241 -4.80 -55.73 14.08
CA LEU A 241 -5.17 -54.81 13.02
C LEU A 241 -5.29 -53.37 13.55
N GLU A 242 -5.89 -53.18 14.71
CA GLU A 242 -5.98 -51.86 15.36
C GLU A 242 -4.60 -51.34 15.78
N LEU A 243 -3.73 -52.19 16.31
CA LEU A 243 -2.34 -51.82 16.62
C LEU A 243 -1.56 -51.43 15.37
N LEU A 244 -1.78 -52.12 14.24
CA LEU A 244 -1.18 -51.78 12.95
C LEU A 244 -1.67 -50.40 12.48
N ALA A 245 -2.98 -50.11 12.61
CA ALA A 245 -3.56 -48.81 12.29
C ALA A 245 -2.99 -47.69 13.18
N LEU A 246 -2.86 -47.93 14.48
CA LEU A 246 -2.26 -46.99 15.43
C LEU A 246 -0.77 -46.75 15.10
N ARG A 247 -0.02 -47.80 14.76
CA ARG A 247 1.39 -47.71 14.37
C ARG A 247 1.59 -46.91 13.08
N PHE A 248 0.64 -47.01 12.14
CA PHE A 248 0.59 -46.20 10.93
C PHE A 248 0.28 -44.74 11.25
N TRP A 249 -0.73 -44.47 12.09
CA TRP A 249 -1.12 -43.12 12.50
C TRP A 249 0.00 -42.32 13.17
N ILE A 250 0.79 -42.96 14.06
CA ILE A 250 1.91 -42.32 14.76
C ILE A 250 3.03 -41.88 13.78
N GLY A 251 3.04 -42.38 12.54
CA GLY A 251 3.95 -41.88 11.50
C GLY A 251 5.43 -42.21 11.72
N ALA A 252 5.76 -43.16 12.61
CA ALA A 252 7.13 -43.56 12.90
C ALA A 252 7.75 -44.40 11.76
N GLY A 253 7.98 -43.78 10.60
CA GLY A 253 8.66 -44.33 9.41
C GLY A 253 7.85 -45.35 8.59
N PHE A 254 6.57 -45.55 8.93
CA PHE A 254 5.70 -46.53 8.31
C PHE A 254 4.90 -45.87 7.18
N THR A 255 5.40 -45.97 5.95
CA THR A 255 4.70 -45.45 4.77
C THR A 255 3.56 -46.39 4.37
N LEU A 256 2.58 -45.88 3.61
CA LEU A 256 1.43 -46.66 3.14
C LEU A 256 1.86 -47.97 2.46
N PHE A 257 2.88 -47.91 1.59
CA PHE A 257 3.39 -49.09 0.89
C PHE A 257 4.05 -50.11 1.80
N LYS A 258 4.66 -49.68 2.92
CA LYS A 258 5.20 -50.61 3.93
C LYS A 258 4.09 -51.26 4.74
N MET A 259 2.98 -50.56 5.00
CA MET A 259 1.83 -51.10 5.74
C MET A 259 1.04 -52.13 4.94
N MET A 260 0.85 -51.87 3.65
CA MET A 260 0.01 -52.67 2.75
C MET A 260 0.26 -54.19 2.82
N PRO A 261 1.51 -54.72 2.76
CA PRO A 261 1.73 -56.16 2.88
C PRO A 261 1.32 -56.72 4.24
N TYR A 262 1.56 -56.00 5.34
CA TYR A 262 1.11 -56.42 6.67
C TYR A 262 -0.41 -56.36 6.80
N LEU A 263 -1.06 -55.35 6.24
CA LEU A 263 -2.52 -55.24 6.22
C LEU A 263 -3.15 -56.39 5.42
N LEU A 264 -2.59 -56.73 4.25
CA LEU A 264 -3.05 -57.85 3.45
C LEU A 264 -2.84 -59.19 4.17
N GLY A 265 -1.64 -59.42 4.72
CA GLY A 265 -1.33 -60.65 5.46
C GLY A 265 -2.21 -60.82 6.71
N LEU A 266 -2.31 -59.78 7.52
CA LEU A 266 -3.13 -59.81 8.72
C LEU A 266 -4.63 -59.83 8.40
N GLY A 267 -5.07 -59.10 7.37
CA GLY A 267 -6.46 -59.09 6.91
C GLY A 267 -6.92 -60.45 6.39
N THR A 268 -6.09 -61.12 5.58
CA THR A 268 -6.38 -62.50 5.12
C THR A 268 -6.44 -63.48 6.28
N LEU A 269 -5.53 -63.37 7.26
CA LEU A 269 -5.58 -64.16 8.49
C LEU A 269 -6.89 -63.93 9.27
N THR A 270 -7.29 -62.67 9.46
CA THR A 270 -8.54 -62.30 10.13
C THR A 270 -9.76 -62.86 9.41
N ILE A 271 -9.77 -62.88 8.07
CA ILE A 271 -10.86 -63.48 7.28
C ILE A 271 -10.97 -64.98 7.54
N LEU A 272 -9.85 -65.71 7.53
CA LEU A 272 -9.82 -67.16 7.73
C LEU A 272 -10.30 -67.53 9.14
N VAL A 273 -9.74 -66.87 10.16
CA VAL A 273 -10.09 -67.09 11.57
C VAL A 273 -11.52 -66.62 11.87
N GLY A 274 -11.95 -65.51 11.27
CA GLY A 274 -13.31 -65.00 11.40
C GLY A 274 -14.34 -65.97 10.83
N ARG A 275 -14.05 -66.61 9.71
CA ARG A 275 -14.94 -67.62 9.11
C ARG A 275 -15.15 -68.82 10.03
N SER A 276 -14.11 -69.33 10.69
CA SER A 276 -14.25 -70.42 11.66
C SER A 276 -15.03 -70.00 12.90
N ALA A 277 -14.69 -68.83 13.48
CA ALA A 277 -15.31 -68.32 14.69
C ALA A 277 -16.82 -68.03 14.50
N LEU A 278 -17.19 -67.34 13.42
CA LEU A 278 -18.59 -67.04 13.08
C LEU A 278 -19.37 -68.31 12.73
N GLY A 279 -18.72 -69.28 12.10
CA GLY A 279 -19.29 -70.59 11.80
C GLY A 279 -19.70 -71.35 13.06
N GLU A 280 -18.85 -71.33 14.09
CA GLU A 280 -19.14 -71.95 15.38
C GLU A 280 -20.25 -71.22 16.13
N MET A 281 -20.21 -69.88 16.19
CA MET A 281 -21.29 -69.08 16.77
C MET A 281 -22.64 -69.36 16.11
N LYS A 282 -22.66 -69.54 14.78
CA LYS A 282 -23.86 -69.93 14.04
C LYS A 282 -24.37 -71.32 14.44
N ARG A 283 -23.48 -72.31 14.62
CA ARG A 283 -23.84 -73.68 15.03
C ARG A 283 -24.46 -73.69 16.43
N VAL A 284 -23.84 -72.96 17.37
CA VAL A 284 -24.34 -72.80 18.74
C VAL A 284 -25.73 -72.16 18.75
N ARG A 285 -25.95 -71.09 17.97
CA ARG A 285 -27.27 -70.45 17.85
C ARG A 285 -28.34 -71.38 17.29
N LEU A 286 -27.96 -72.29 16.39
CA LEU A 286 -28.87 -73.26 15.78
C LEU A 286 -29.08 -74.51 16.64
N GLY A 287 -28.55 -74.57 17.87
CA GLY A 287 -28.69 -75.71 18.78
C GLY A 287 -28.01 -76.98 18.30
N LYS A 288 -27.23 -76.91 17.21
CA LYS A 288 -26.41 -78.02 16.73
C LYS A 288 -25.09 -77.98 17.50
N SER A 289 -25.11 -78.49 18.72
CA SER A 289 -23.85 -78.76 19.43
C SER A 289 -23.01 -79.74 18.61
N ALA A 290 -21.69 -79.53 18.63
CA ALA A 290 -20.73 -80.61 18.41
C ALA A 290 -20.73 -81.53 19.63
#